data_AF-A0A3S9ICC6-F1
#
_entry.id   AF-A0A3S9ICC6-F1
#
_cell.length_a   1.000
_cell.length_b   1.000
_cell.length_c   1.000
_cell.angle_alpha   90.00
_cell.angle_beta   90.00
_cell.angle_gamma   90.00
#
_symmetry.space_group_name_H-M   'P 1'
#
loop_
_entity.id
_entity.type
_entity.pdbx_description
1 polymer ?
#
loop_
_entity_poly.entity_id
_entity_poly.type
_entity_poly.pdbx_seq_one_letter_code
_entity_poly.pdbx_strand_id
1 'polypeptide(L)'
;MSADLTGTYLTLDDGRPAVRFSRTYGHPIDRVWQFVTDADELAHWFPSRAEIDLRPGGEVRFSGDPNMPESTGRVLAVEAPRHLSFAWGDDELRFDLEELGDKSTRFTLTNVLSEENTAARNGAGWEVCLAALDRHADGSPGSRAPWKEFYDGYVAAGAPSGAPVPGLD
;
A
#
# COMPACT_ATOMS: atom_id res chain seq x y z
N MET A 1 5.01 -5.33 23.46
CA MET A 1 5.16 -3.88 23.16
C MET A 1 4.36 -3.67 21.89
N SER A 2 3.48 -2.66 21.83
CA SER A 2 2.71 -2.42 20.60
C SER A 2 3.67 -2.03 19.48
N ALA A 3 3.44 -2.52 18.26
CA ALA A 3 4.22 -2.09 17.11
C ALA A 3 4.00 -0.58 16.88
N ASP A 4 5.06 0.13 16.49
CA ASP A 4 4.97 1.54 16.10
C ASP A 4 4.20 1.61 14.78
N LEU A 5 2.97 2.12 14.84
CA LEU A 5 2.12 2.32 13.68
C LEU A 5 2.60 3.55 12.92
N THR A 6 2.69 3.43 11.60
CA THR A 6 3.07 4.52 10.70
C THR A 6 1.91 4.96 9.81
N GLY A 7 0.85 4.16 9.74
CA GLY A 7 -0.37 4.51 9.03
C GLY A 7 -1.39 5.24 9.90
N THR A 8 -2.26 5.98 9.24
CA THR A 8 -3.38 6.69 9.86
C THR A 8 -4.67 6.29 9.17
N TYR A 9 -5.69 5.93 9.95
CA TYR A 9 -7.06 5.82 9.47
C TYR A 9 -7.67 7.22 9.36
N LEU A 10 -8.31 7.53 8.23
CA LEU A 10 -8.92 8.82 7.98
C LEU A 10 -10.13 8.68 7.05
N THR A 11 -10.95 9.72 7.01
CA THR A 11 -11.97 9.91 5.98
C THR A 11 -11.45 10.95 4.99
N LEU A 12 -11.51 10.63 3.70
CA LEU A 12 -11.15 11.56 2.64
C LEU A 12 -12.19 12.68 2.50
N ASP A 13 -11.85 13.74 1.77
CA ASP A 13 -12.74 14.89 1.55
C ASP A 13 -14.06 14.52 0.85
N ASP A 14 -14.06 13.41 0.10
CA ASP A 14 -15.26 12.86 -0.56
C ASP A 14 -16.08 11.91 0.34
N GLY A 15 -15.71 11.78 1.61
CA GLY A 15 -16.41 10.98 2.60
C GLY A 15 -16.00 9.50 2.64
N ARG A 16 -15.08 9.04 1.78
CA ARG A 16 -14.66 7.63 1.75
C ARG A 16 -13.64 7.32 2.85
N PRO A 17 -13.76 6.16 3.54
CA PRO A 17 -12.77 5.74 4.52
C PRO A 17 -11.45 5.34 3.83
N ALA A 18 -10.33 5.59 4.49
CA ALA A 18 -9.01 5.24 3.97
C ALA A 18 -7.99 4.97 5.08
N VAL A 19 -6.95 4.20 4.74
CA VAL A 19 -5.71 4.17 5.51
C VAL A 19 -4.58 4.77 4.68
N ARG A 20 -3.80 5.67 5.28
CA ARG A 20 -2.72 6.40 4.59
C ARG A 20 -1.39 6.23 5.32
N PHE A 21 -0.33 6.06 4.53
CA PHE A 21 1.04 5.89 4.96
C PHE A 21 1.94 6.87 4.22
N SER A 22 2.99 7.34 4.88
CA SER A 22 4.04 8.12 4.22
C SER A 22 5.42 7.54 4.53
N ARG A 23 6.28 7.49 3.51
CA ARG A 23 7.68 7.08 3.57
C ARG A 23 8.53 8.05 2.79
N THR A 24 9.76 8.28 3.25
CA THR A 24 10.75 9.04 2.52
C THR A 24 11.87 8.11 2.12
N TYR A 25 12.16 8.04 0.83
CA TYR A 25 13.23 7.23 0.27
C TYR A 25 14.36 8.12 -0.23
N GLY A 26 15.60 7.71 0.01
CA GLY A 26 16.82 8.40 -0.45
C GLY A 26 17.10 8.21 -1.94
N HIS A 27 16.05 8.21 -2.77
CA HIS A 27 16.09 7.96 -4.20
C HIS A 27 15.37 9.06 -5.00
N PRO A 28 15.84 9.35 -6.24
CA PRO A 28 15.14 10.27 -7.14
C PRO A 28 13.75 9.72 -7.50
N ILE A 29 12.83 10.62 -7.86
CA ILE A 29 11.42 10.26 -8.09
C ILE A 29 11.26 9.18 -9.15
N ASP A 30 12.07 9.17 -10.20
CA ASP A 30 12.02 8.15 -11.25
C ASP A 30 12.30 6.74 -10.72
N ARG A 31 13.19 6.60 -9.71
CA ARG A 31 13.49 5.30 -9.10
C ARG A 31 12.38 4.86 -8.15
N VAL A 32 11.81 5.79 -7.38
CA VAL A 32 10.65 5.49 -6.54
C VAL A 32 9.41 5.19 -7.37
N TRP A 33 9.27 5.83 -8.53
CA TRP A 33 8.23 5.52 -9.50
C TRP A 33 8.36 4.08 -10.02
N GLN A 34 9.57 3.61 -10.29
CA GLN A 34 9.80 2.20 -10.62
C GLN A 34 9.36 1.27 -9.48
N PHE A 35 9.67 1.60 -8.21
CA PHE A 35 9.24 0.80 -7.06
C PHE A 35 7.73 0.56 -6.99
N VAL A 36 6.93 1.46 -7.55
CA VAL A 36 5.46 1.41 -7.47
C VAL A 36 4.78 1.09 -8.82
N THR A 37 5.54 0.92 -9.90
CA THR A 37 4.99 0.70 -11.25
C THR A 37 5.61 -0.46 -12.02
N ASP A 38 6.86 -0.82 -11.73
CA ASP A 38 7.52 -1.96 -12.35
C ASP A 38 7.13 -3.26 -11.63
N ALA A 39 6.78 -4.29 -12.39
CA ALA A 39 6.26 -5.53 -11.83
C ALA A 39 7.31 -6.31 -11.01
N ASP A 40 8.59 -6.24 -11.41
CA ASP A 40 9.67 -6.90 -10.68
C ASP A 40 9.98 -6.14 -9.39
N GLU A 41 9.90 -4.81 -9.42
CA GLU A 41 10.06 -3.98 -8.23
C GLU A 41 8.89 -4.14 -7.24
N LEU A 42 7.64 -4.15 -7.74
CA LEU A 42 6.44 -4.39 -6.93
C LEU A 42 6.47 -5.77 -6.26
N ALA A 43 6.99 -6.80 -6.93
CA ALA A 43 7.09 -8.15 -6.37
C ALA A 43 7.94 -8.25 -5.10
N HIS A 44 8.76 -7.23 -4.79
CA HIS A 44 9.54 -7.20 -3.55
C HIS A 44 8.75 -6.80 -2.31
N TRP A 45 7.59 -6.16 -2.47
CA TRP A 45 6.87 -5.56 -1.33
C TRP A 45 5.35 -5.58 -1.42
N PHE A 46 4.77 -5.53 -2.63
CA PHE A 46 3.33 -5.57 -2.83
C PHE A 46 2.80 -6.97 -2.47
N PRO A 47 1.59 -7.10 -1.89
CA PRO A 47 1.06 -8.38 -1.41
C PRO A 47 0.86 -9.44 -2.51
N SER A 48 0.90 -9.05 -3.79
CA SER A 48 0.79 -9.94 -4.94
C SER A 48 1.70 -9.45 -6.07
N ARG A 49 1.89 -10.24 -7.12
CA ARG A 49 2.54 -9.75 -8.35
C ARG A 49 1.53 -8.91 -9.13
N ALA A 50 1.88 -7.67 -9.41
CA ALA A 50 1.04 -6.71 -10.12
C ALA A 50 1.69 -6.27 -11.44
N GLU A 51 1.01 -6.51 -12.56
CA GLU A 51 1.38 -5.97 -13.88
C GLU A 51 0.40 -4.85 -14.24
N ILE A 52 0.92 -3.66 -14.54
CA ILE A 52 0.12 -2.44 -14.69
C ILE A 52 0.27 -1.89 -16.11
N ASP A 53 -0.81 -1.83 -16.88
CA ASP A 53 -0.88 -1.05 -18.12
C ASP A 53 -1.01 0.45 -17.77
N LEU A 54 0.13 1.15 -17.70
CA LEU A 54 0.27 2.54 -17.19
C LEU A 54 -0.37 3.61 -18.08
N ARG A 55 -1.68 3.50 -18.30
CA ARG A 55 -2.51 4.50 -18.95
C ARG A 55 -3.88 4.54 -18.28
N PRO A 56 -4.56 5.70 -18.23
CA PRO A 56 -5.93 5.76 -17.73
C PRO A 56 -6.83 4.74 -18.43
N GLY A 57 -7.50 3.93 -17.61
CA GLY A 57 -8.35 2.85 -18.06
C GLY A 57 -7.63 1.56 -18.49
N GLY A 58 -6.31 1.49 -18.39
CA GLY A 58 -5.50 0.29 -18.60
C GLY A 58 -5.81 -0.80 -17.58
N GLU A 59 -5.51 -2.05 -17.93
CA GLU A 59 -5.73 -3.20 -17.06
C GLU A 59 -4.60 -3.33 -16.03
N VAL A 60 -4.95 -3.75 -14.81
CA VAL A 60 -3.98 -4.21 -13.81
C VAL A 60 -4.21 -5.70 -13.58
N ARG A 61 -3.17 -6.52 -13.65
CA ARG A 61 -3.27 -7.97 -13.41
C ARG A 61 -2.59 -8.32 -12.10
N PHE A 62 -3.32 -8.95 -11.19
CA PHE A 62 -2.83 -9.44 -9.92
C PHE A 62 -2.72 -10.97 -9.98
N SER A 63 -1.55 -11.49 -9.60
CA SER A 63 -1.23 -12.92 -9.64
C SER A 63 -0.26 -13.31 -8.54
N GLY A 64 -0.01 -14.62 -8.37
CA GLY A 64 1.06 -15.12 -7.50
C GLY A 64 0.73 -15.19 -6.01
N ASP A 65 -0.49 -14.85 -5.59
CA ASP A 65 -0.98 -15.17 -4.25
C ASP A 65 -1.49 -16.64 -4.24
N PRO A 66 -0.90 -17.56 -3.46
CA PRO A 66 -1.34 -18.95 -3.40
C PRO A 66 -2.77 -19.14 -2.86
N ASN A 67 -3.29 -18.16 -2.14
CA ASN A 67 -4.58 -18.22 -1.45
C ASN A 67 -5.68 -17.46 -2.20
N MET A 68 -5.36 -16.74 -3.27
CA MET A 68 -6.31 -15.96 -4.05
C MET A 68 -6.20 -16.29 -5.54
N PRO A 69 -7.32 -16.41 -6.27
CA PRO A 69 -7.27 -16.56 -7.72
C PRO A 69 -6.67 -15.30 -8.35
N GLU A 70 -6.12 -15.46 -9.56
CA GLU A 70 -5.76 -14.31 -10.39
C GLU A 70 -6.95 -13.37 -10.55
N SER A 71 -6.69 -12.07 -10.45
CA SER A 71 -7.73 -11.06 -10.54
C SER A 71 -7.24 -9.86 -11.34
N THR A 72 -8.20 -9.06 -11.80
CA THR A 72 -7.92 -7.86 -12.60
C THR A 72 -8.48 -6.63 -11.94
N GLY A 73 -7.70 -5.56 -11.96
CA GLY A 73 -8.13 -4.20 -11.67
C GLY A 73 -8.06 -3.31 -12.90
N ARG A 74 -8.29 -2.02 -12.69
CA ARG A 74 -8.20 -1.00 -13.73
C ARG A 74 -7.48 0.22 -13.21
N VAL A 75 -6.57 0.75 -14.01
CA VAL A 75 -5.93 2.03 -13.77
C VAL A 75 -6.97 3.14 -13.87
N LEU A 76 -7.10 3.93 -12.80
CA LEU A 76 -8.06 5.02 -12.69
C LEU A 76 -7.45 6.34 -13.14
N ALA A 77 -6.24 6.66 -12.66
CA ALA A 77 -5.49 7.84 -13.10
C ALA A 77 -3.98 7.57 -13.11
N VAL A 78 -3.27 8.24 -14.02
CA VAL A 78 -1.80 8.23 -14.12
C VAL A 78 -1.34 9.63 -14.47
N GLU A 79 -0.44 10.17 -13.64
CA GLU A 79 0.30 11.40 -13.91
C GLU A 79 1.77 11.13 -13.60
N ALA A 80 2.44 10.40 -14.50
CA ALA A 80 3.81 9.96 -14.26
C ALA A 80 4.79 11.15 -14.15
N PRO A 81 5.78 11.11 -13.22
CA PRO A 81 6.05 10.07 -12.22
C PRO A 81 5.45 10.39 -10.84
N ARG A 82 4.36 11.17 -10.76
CA ARG A 82 3.85 11.76 -9.51
C ARG A 82 2.63 11.06 -8.94
N HIS A 83 1.76 10.50 -9.78
CA HIS A 83 0.52 9.89 -9.31
C HIS A 83 0.16 8.64 -10.11
N LEU A 84 -0.23 7.59 -9.39
CA LEU A 84 -0.89 6.40 -9.94
C LEU A 84 -2.05 6.01 -9.03
N SER A 85 -3.21 5.75 -9.60
CA SER A 85 -4.31 5.10 -8.89
C SER A 85 -4.93 3.98 -9.70
N PHE A 86 -5.35 2.92 -9.02
CA PHE A 86 -5.98 1.76 -9.65
C PHE A 86 -6.91 1.02 -8.68
N ALA A 87 -7.87 0.31 -9.23
CA ALA A 87 -8.76 -0.57 -8.47
C ALA A 87 -8.02 -1.85 -8.03
N TRP A 88 -8.21 -2.25 -6.78
CA TRP A 88 -7.66 -3.48 -6.19
C TRP A 88 -8.74 -4.19 -5.37
N GLY A 89 -9.36 -5.22 -5.96
CA GLY A 89 -10.61 -5.75 -5.44
C GLY A 89 -11.71 -4.68 -5.49
N ASP A 90 -12.39 -4.48 -4.37
CA ASP A 90 -13.39 -3.40 -4.22
C ASP A 90 -12.75 -2.07 -3.74
N ASP A 91 -11.48 -2.10 -3.33
CA ASP A 91 -10.75 -0.94 -2.85
C ASP A 91 -10.08 -0.17 -4.01
N GLU A 92 -9.64 1.05 -3.72
CA GLU A 92 -8.83 1.87 -4.61
C GLU A 92 -7.48 2.17 -3.96
N LEU A 93 -6.38 1.89 -4.66
CA LEU A 93 -5.04 2.26 -4.25
C LEU A 93 -4.61 3.54 -4.95
N ARG A 94 -4.02 4.45 -4.18
CA ARG A 94 -3.39 5.69 -4.66
C ARG A 94 -1.95 5.76 -4.20
N PHE A 95 -1.07 6.00 -5.15
CA PHE A 95 0.36 6.20 -4.95
C PHE A 95 0.71 7.62 -5.40
N ASP A 96 1.09 8.45 -4.43
CA ASP A 96 1.49 9.84 -4.66
C ASP A 96 2.99 10.00 -4.34
N LEU A 97 3.75 10.55 -5.29
CA LEU A 97 5.18 10.82 -5.17
C LEU A 97 5.48 12.32 -5.21
N GLU A 98 6.28 12.78 -4.25
CA GLU A 98 6.71 14.17 -4.13
C GLU A 98 8.23 14.24 -4.00
N GLU A 99 8.89 15.03 -4.87
CA GLU A 99 10.32 15.32 -4.74
C GLU A 99 10.56 16.26 -3.55
N LEU A 100 11.48 15.87 -2.66
CA LEU A 100 11.84 16.67 -1.48
C LEU A 100 13.16 17.43 -1.63
N GLY A 101 13.90 17.20 -2.72
CA GLY A 101 15.28 17.67 -2.91
C GLY A 101 16.32 16.61 -2.53
N ASP A 102 17.59 16.87 -2.83
CA ASP A 102 18.73 15.99 -2.50
C ASP A 102 18.54 14.52 -2.91
N LYS A 103 17.92 14.29 -4.07
CA LYS A 103 17.55 12.95 -4.57
C LYS A 103 16.73 12.15 -3.55
N SER A 104 15.84 12.82 -2.81
CA SER A 104 14.90 12.18 -1.89
C SER A 104 13.47 12.39 -2.38
N THR A 105 12.66 11.36 -2.20
CA THR A 105 11.26 11.34 -2.65
C THR A 105 10.37 10.85 -1.51
N ARG A 106 9.26 11.57 -1.27
CA ARG A 106 8.19 11.09 -0.40
C ARG A 106 7.25 10.22 -1.22
N PHE A 107 7.05 9.00 -0.77
CA PHE A 107 5.98 8.12 -1.23
C PHE A 107 4.84 8.16 -0.23
N THR A 108 3.63 8.41 -0.72
CA THR A 108 2.39 8.29 0.05
C THR A 108 1.52 7.20 -0.56
N LEU A 109 1.21 6.18 0.23
CA LEU A 109 0.23 5.16 -0.10
C LEU A 109 -1.08 5.50 0.60
N THR A 110 -2.17 5.63 -0.17
CA THR A 110 -3.52 5.71 0.37
C THR A 110 -4.32 4.51 -0.15
N ASN A 111 -4.80 3.67 0.77
CA ASN A 111 -5.79 2.65 0.45
C ASN A 111 -7.18 3.16 0.80
N VAL A 112 -7.97 3.47 -0.22
CA VAL A 112 -9.36 3.90 -0.10
C VAL A 112 -10.23 2.65 0.01
N LEU A 113 -10.88 2.51 1.15
CA LEU A 113 -11.57 1.29 1.54
C LEU A 113 -13.00 1.33 1.03
N SER A 114 -13.44 0.23 0.43
CA SER A 114 -14.85 -0.04 0.13
C SER A 114 -15.67 -0.21 1.42
N GLU A 115 -15.09 -0.89 2.41
CA GLU A 115 -15.72 -1.21 3.69
C GLU A 115 -14.84 -0.72 4.85
N GLU A 116 -15.40 0.13 5.71
CA GLU A 116 -14.68 0.78 6.81
C GLU A 116 -14.06 -0.25 7.77
N ASN A 117 -14.76 -1.35 8.08
CA ASN A 117 -14.33 -2.40 9.02
C ASN A 117 -13.08 -3.18 8.58
N THR A 118 -12.57 -2.94 7.38
CA THR A 118 -11.31 -3.50 6.87
C THR A 118 -10.08 -2.69 7.27
N ALA A 119 -10.25 -1.48 7.82
CA ALA A 119 -9.17 -0.53 8.07
C ALA A 119 -8.02 -1.11 8.91
N ALA A 120 -8.30 -1.72 10.05
CA ALA A 120 -7.26 -2.32 10.89
C ALA A 120 -6.52 -3.47 10.19
N ARG A 121 -7.25 -4.30 9.43
CA ARG A 121 -6.70 -5.46 8.70
C ARG A 121 -5.78 -5.01 7.57
N ASN A 122 -6.27 -4.11 6.73
CA ASN A 122 -5.53 -3.60 5.59
C ASN A 122 -4.37 -2.72 6.06
N GLY A 123 -4.56 -1.91 7.10
CA GLY A 123 -3.50 -1.11 7.71
C GLY A 123 -2.33 -1.98 8.18
N ALA A 124 -2.61 -3.05 8.92
CA ALA A 124 -1.59 -4.01 9.36
C ALA A 124 -0.89 -4.72 8.20
N GLY A 125 -1.61 -5.05 7.12
CA GLY A 125 -1.03 -5.61 5.90
C GLY A 125 -0.03 -4.66 5.25
N TRP A 126 -0.41 -3.38 5.11
CA TRP A 126 0.44 -2.35 4.52
C TRP A 126 1.69 -2.07 5.34
N GLU A 127 1.65 -2.14 6.68
CA GLU A 127 2.86 -1.99 7.50
C GLU A 127 3.92 -3.06 7.16
N VAL A 128 3.49 -4.31 6.99
CA VAL A 128 4.39 -5.42 6.63
C VAL A 128 4.93 -5.23 5.20
N CYS A 129 4.07 -4.85 4.25
CA CYS A 129 4.44 -4.60 2.87
C CYS A 129 5.43 -3.43 2.76
N LEU A 130 5.14 -2.30 3.40
CA LEU A 130 6.01 -1.12 3.38
C LEU A 130 7.33 -1.36 4.12
N ALA A 131 7.36 -2.16 5.18
CA ALA A 131 8.61 -2.58 5.80
C ALA A 131 9.48 -3.45 4.85
N ALA A 132 8.87 -4.19 3.92
CA ALA A 132 9.60 -4.88 2.86
C ALA A 132 10.15 -3.92 1.81
N LEU A 133 9.39 -2.89 1.43
CA LEU A 133 9.86 -1.83 0.55
C LEU A 133 11.03 -1.05 1.18
N ASP A 134 10.94 -0.72 2.47
CA ASP A 134 12.01 -0.02 3.20
C ASP A 134 13.33 -0.82 3.18
N ARG A 135 13.24 -2.15 3.30
CA ARG A 135 14.38 -3.08 3.17
C ARG A 135 14.95 -3.11 1.75
N HIS A 136 14.07 -3.14 0.75
CA HIS A 136 14.46 -3.23 -0.66
C HIS A 136 15.07 -1.93 -1.19
N ALA A 137 14.45 -0.79 -0.89
CA ALA A 137 14.87 0.52 -1.38
C ALA A 137 16.18 0.98 -0.73
N ASP A 138 16.27 0.94 0.60
CA ASP A 138 17.35 1.60 1.35
C ASP A 138 18.20 0.63 2.19
N GLY A 139 17.91 -0.68 2.14
CA GLY A 139 18.56 -1.65 3.03
C GLY A 139 18.22 -1.43 4.51
N SER A 140 17.19 -0.63 4.81
CA SER A 140 16.72 -0.38 6.17
C SER A 140 16.36 -1.69 6.85
N PRO A 141 16.62 -1.90 8.15
CA PRO A 141 16.18 -3.12 8.82
C PRO A 141 14.65 -3.29 8.81
N GLY A 142 13.89 -2.20 8.60
CA GLY A 142 12.43 -2.16 8.63
C GLY A 142 11.85 -2.57 9.99
N SER A 143 10.54 -2.46 10.15
CA SER A 143 9.88 -3.19 11.23
C SER A 143 9.87 -4.68 10.90
N ARG A 144 10.14 -5.52 11.90
CA ARG A 144 10.00 -6.98 11.83
C ARG A 144 8.80 -7.50 12.63
N ALA A 145 7.96 -6.58 13.09
CA ALA A 145 6.78 -6.94 13.85
C ALA A 145 5.85 -7.81 13.00
N PRO A 146 5.26 -8.88 13.57
CA PRO A 146 4.30 -9.70 12.87
C PRO A 146 3.02 -8.89 12.60
N TRP A 147 2.31 -9.25 11.54
CA TRP A 147 1.02 -8.65 11.15
C TRP A 147 0.05 -8.51 12.34
N LYS A 148 -0.03 -9.53 13.21
CA LYS A 148 -0.92 -9.52 14.36
C LYS A 148 -0.64 -8.37 15.34
N GLU A 149 0.62 -8.02 15.56
CA GLU A 149 0.97 -6.92 16.46
C GLU A 149 0.54 -5.56 15.87
N PHE A 150 0.68 -5.37 14.56
CA PHE A 150 0.14 -4.19 13.88
C PHE A 150 -1.39 -4.15 13.95
N TYR A 151 -2.06 -5.28 13.70
CA TYR A 151 -3.51 -5.38 13.76
C TYR A 151 -4.05 -4.99 15.15
N ASP A 152 -3.50 -5.60 16.19
CA ASP A 152 -3.87 -5.30 17.58
C ASP A 152 -3.58 -3.82 17.91
N GLY A 153 -2.50 -3.25 17.36
CA GLY A 153 -2.18 -1.82 17.46
C GLY A 153 -3.23 -0.92 16.81
N TYR A 154 -3.65 -1.21 15.57
CA TYR A 154 -4.69 -0.44 14.88
C TYR A 154 -6.03 -0.51 15.61
N VAL A 155 -6.40 -1.69 16.11
CA VAL A 155 -7.62 -1.86 16.93
C VAL A 155 -7.51 -1.03 18.22
N ALA A 156 -6.37 -1.06 18.91
CA ALA A 156 -6.15 -0.25 20.12
C ALA A 156 -6.16 1.27 19.83
N ALA A 157 -5.74 1.68 18.64
CA ALA A 157 -5.81 3.06 18.16
C ALA A 157 -7.22 3.49 17.72
N GLY A 158 -8.21 2.58 17.77
CA GLY A 158 -9.60 2.85 17.42
C GLY A 158 -9.88 2.80 15.91
N ALA A 159 -8.97 2.25 15.10
CA ALA A 159 -9.25 1.99 13.70
C ALA A 159 -10.40 0.97 13.59
N PRO A 160 -11.38 1.20 12.69
CA PRO A 160 -12.46 0.24 12.50
C PRO A 160 -11.94 -1.16 12.12
N SER A 161 -12.59 -2.17 12.69
CA SER A 161 -12.22 -3.58 12.56
C SER A 161 -13.47 -4.45 12.51
N GLY A 162 -13.31 -5.76 12.24
CA GLY A 162 -14.42 -6.72 12.19
C GLY A 162 -14.59 -7.41 10.84
N ALA A 163 -13.81 -7.05 9.83
CA ALA A 163 -13.70 -7.87 8.62
C ALA A 163 -13.02 -9.23 8.93
N PRO A 164 -13.44 -10.33 8.29
CA PRO A 164 -12.77 -11.62 8.42
C PRO A 164 -11.29 -11.52 8.07
N VAL A 165 -10.44 -12.21 8.84
CA VAL A 165 -9.00 -12.29 8.60
C VAL A 165 -8.69 -13.67 8.02
N PRO A 166 -8.18 -13.78 6.77
CA PRO A 166 -7.84 -15.07 6.19
C PRO A 166 -6.87 -15.86 7.09
N GLY A 167 -7.20 -17.12 7.38
CA GLY A 167 -6.36 -18.03 8.18
C GLY A 167 -6.53 -17.93 9.70
N LEU A 168 -7.56 -17.23 10.19
CA LEU A 168 -7.86 -17.06 11.63
C LEU A 168 -9.23 -17.62 12.06
N ASP A 169 -9.81 -18.52 11.25
CA ASP A 169 -11.02 -19.30 11.59
C ASP A 169 -10.69 -20.70 12.14
#